data_AF-A0A963AR98-F1
#
_entry.id   AF-A0A963AR98-F1
#
_cell.length_a   1.000
_cell.length_b   1.000
_cell.length_c   1.000
_cell.angle_alpha   90.00
_cell.angle_beta   90.00
_cell.angle_gamma   90.00
#
_symmetry.space_group_name_H-M   'P 1'
#
loop_
_entity.id
_entity.type
_entity.pdbx_description
1 polymer ?
#
loop_
_entity_poly.entity_id
_entity_poly.type
_entity_poly.pdbx_seq_one_letter_code
_entity_poly.pdbx_strand_id
1 'polypeptide(L)'
;MNRHAGAPNDSAHPALPALLQSSDALRAGFIDGLERLLARDSLGALILVHANAAIDPGLWPDFEPRLAERRDAALAAEAAGAAWPGSADDRAVFSTLSRQASEFAVCQRTRECGPWRICVNPMRALRPARAAEQPVHQLRAPFNPDGFHFARPFLQPEILWQGVLAGRETGLLYNKFPFVPLHGLLVPTPTAGREQFLREDDLGWLVTLAGTLAVRIPGFGIAYNAYGASASVNQLHLQTFASDAALAIESPTWRHNGGADAYPVRVETFVDADTAWSAIEALHARERPYHLVLRNARIYLIERAFQGRFEAPVWSSGLAWHEFAGGFTTESATAFAAMQPAELYEALEAAR
;
A
#
# COMPACT_ATOMS: atom_id res chain seq x y z
N MET A 1 3.02 -52.77 -26.50
CA MET A 1 4.00 -51.65 -26.59
C MET A 1 3.34 -50.41 -26.01
N ASN A 2 3.59 -50.16 -24.72
CA ASN A 2 3.08 -49.01 -23.98
C ASN A 2 3.77 -47.73 -24.47
N ARG A 3 3.00 -46.76 -24.97
CA ARG A 3 3.46 -45.37 -25.09
C ARG A 3 3.10 -44.67 -23.79
N HIS A 4 4.10 -44.45 -22.94
CA HIS A 4 4.00 -43.54 -21.82
C HIS A 4 3.75 -42.13 -22.37
N ALA A 5 2.60 -41.56 -22.03
CA ALA A 5 2.36 -40.14 -22.12
C ALA A 5 3.35 -39.45 -21.17
N GLY A 6 4.26 -38.66 -21.73
CA GLY A 6 5.14 -37.80 -20.96
C GLY A 6 4.29 -36.81 -20.18
N ALA A 7 4.52 -36.71 -18.87
CA ALA A 7 4.00 -35.65 -18.04
C ALA A 7 4.39 -34.29 -18.66
N PRO A 8 3.52 -33.26 -18.56
CA PRO A 8 3.88 -31.93 -19.00
C PRO A 8 5.14 -31.48 -18.24
N ASN A 9 6.12 -31.06 -19.01
CA ASN A 9 7.39 -30.50 -18.55
C ASN A 9 7.06 -29.26 -17.70
N ASP A 10 7.43 -29.30 -16.42
CA ASP A 10 7.43 -28.16 -15.49
C ASP A 10 8.36 -27.08 -16.07
N SER A 11 7.80 -26.23 -16.94
CA SER A 11 8.52 -25.13 -17.55
C SER A 11 8.71 -24.03 -16.50
N ALA A 12 9.78 -24.18 -15.72
CA ALA A 12 10.55 -23.18 -15.01
C ALA A 12 9.87 -21.81 -14.84
N HIS A 13 8.96 -21.70 -13.88
CA HIS A 13 8.76 -20.41 -13.24
C HIS A 13 10.09 -20.03 -12.57
N PRO A 14 10.67 -18.85 -12.85
CA PRO A 14 11.88 -18.41 -12.16
C PRO A 14 11.62 -18.49 -10.66
N ALA A 15 12.53 -19.14 -9.93
CA ALA A 15 12.41 -19.30 -8.49
C ALA A 15 12.21 -17.92 -7.84
N LEU A 16 11.26 -17.82 -6.90
CA LEU A 16 11.03 -16.60 -6.15
C LEU A 16 12.34 -16.15 -5.47
N PRO A 17 12.61 -14.84 -5.35
CA PRO A 17 13.76 -14.38 -4.59
C PRO A 17 13.65 -14.83 -3.12
N ALA A 18 14.79 -14.96 -2.43
CA ALA A 18 14.85 -15.46 -1.06
C ALA A 18 13.85 -14.76 -0.11
N LEU A 19 13.74 -13.43 -0.21
CA LEU A 19 12.78 -12.61 0.53
C LEU A 19 11.33 -13.08 0.40
N LEU A 20 10.93 -13.62 -0.76
CA LEU A 20 9.55 -13.98 -1.07
C LEU A 20 9.28 -15.48 -0.96
N GLN A 21 10.17 -16.25 -0.34
CA GLN A 21 10.04 -17.70 -0.18
C GLN A 21 9.10 -18.11 0.97
N SER A 22 8.93 -17.26 1.99
CA SER A 22 8.05 -17.49 3.13
C SER A 22 7.68 -16.20 3.86
N SER A 23 6.67 -16.23 4.73
CA SER A 23 6.34 -15.09 5.61
C SER A 23 7.51 -14.67 6.49
N ASP A 24 8.25 -15.63 7.05
CA ASP A 24 9.42 -15.36 7.88
C ASP A 24 10.55 -14.71 7.06
N ALA A 25 10.79 -15.20 5.84
CA ALA A 25 11.82 -14.62 4.96
C ALA A 25 11.45 -13.18 4.54
N LEU A 26 10.17 -12.92 4.26
CA LEU A 26 9.70 -11.58 3.94
C LEU A 26 9.88 -10.67 5.14
N ARG A 27 9.45 -11.10 6.34
CA ARG A 27 9.57 -10.31 7.57
C ARG A 27 11.04 -10.03 7.91
N ALA A 28 11.90 -11.04 7.88
CA ALA A 28 13.33 -10.89 8.16
C ALA A 28 13.99 -9.93 7.17
N GLY A 29 13.82 -10.15 5.86
CA GLY A 29 14.43 -9.26 4.86
C GLY A 29 13.89 -7.83 4.88
N PHE A 30 12.60 -7.66 5.25
CA PHE A 30 12.02 -6.34 5.49
C PHE A 30 12.67 -5.64 6.68
N ILE A 31 12.87 -6.34 7.81
CA ILE A 31 13.54 -5.80 9.00
C ILE A 31 15.00 -5.45 8.68
N ASP A 32 15.75 -6.38 8.06
CA ASP A 32 17.15 -6.16 7.70
C ASP A 32 17.34 -4.92 6.82
N GLY A 33 16.40 -4.65 5.91
CA GLY A 33 16.44 -3.44 5.10
C GLY A 33 16.10 -2.16 5.88
N LEU A 34 15.20 -2.22 6.87
CA LEU A 34 14.99 -1.10 7.80
C LEU A 34 16.25 -0.81 8.62
N GLU A 35 17.00 -1.84 9.05
CA GLU A 35 18.27 -1.65 9.76
C GLU A 35 19.32 -0.98 8.87
N ARG A 36 19.45 -1.42 7.61
CA ARG A 36 20.34 -0.79 6.63
C ARG A 36 19.95 0.66 6.36
N LEU A 37 18.65 0.97 6.32
CA LEU A 37 18.15 2.33 6.14
C LEU A 37 18.44 3.21 7.36
N LEU A 38 18.27 2.69 8.58
CA LEU A 38 18.51 3.42 9.82
C LEU A 38 19.98 3.85 9.98
N ALA A 39 20.90 3.03 9.48
CA ALA A 39 22.34 3.30 9.48
C ALA A 39 22.76 4.45 8.54
N ARG A 40 21.86 4.96 7.69
CA ARG A 40 22.16 6.06 6.76
C ARG A 40 21.90 7.40 7.41
N ASP A 41 22.80 8.35 7.21
CA ASP A 41 22.58 9.76 7.56
C ASP A 41 21.67 10.38 6.49
N SER A 42 20.37 10.12 6.59
CA SER A 42 19.34 10.61 5.66
C SER A 42 18.04 10.83 6.41
N LEU A 43 17.47 12.03 6.29
CA LEU A 43 16.18 12.35 6.92
C LEU A 43 15.07 11.46 6.36
N GLY A 44 15.06 11.25 5.04
CA GLY A 44 14.06 10.41 4.39
C GLY A 44 14.10 8.96 4.88
N ALA A 45 15.30 8.40 5.08
CA ALA A 45 15.47 7.05 5.62
C ALA A 45 15.02 6.97 7.09
N LEU A 46 15.40 7.96 7.91
CA LEU A 46 14.99 8.03 9.32
C LEU A 46 13.47 8.07 9.48
N ILE A 47 12.79 8.92 8.69
CA ILE A 47 11.32 9.04 8.67
C ILE A 47 10.67 7.71 8.27
N LEU A 48 11.20 7.08 7.20
CA LEU A 48 10.66 5.82 6.68
C LEU A 48 10.78 4.70 7.72
N VAL A 49 11.94 4.56 8.37
CA VAL A 49 12.15 3.56 9.42
C VAL A 49 11.24 3.84 10.61
N HIS A 50 11.13 5.10 11.05
CA HIS A 50 10.20 5.49 12.12
C HIS A 50 8.77 5.07 11.79
N ALA A 51 8.28 5.42 10.60
CA ALA A 51 6.90 5.14 10.21
C ALA A 51 6.61 3.63 10.09
N ASN A 52 7.57 2.84 9.61
CA ASN A 52 7.42 1.39 9.51
C ASN A 52 7.54 0.68 10.86
N ALA A 53 8.43 1.12 11.74
CA ALA A 53 8.54 0.58 13.10
C ALA A 53 7.30 0.91 13.93
N ALA A 54 6.76 2.14 13.81
CA ALA A 54 5.62 2.61 14.60
C ALA A 54 4.30 1.89 14.30
N ILE A 55 4.19 1.14 13.19
CA ILE A 55 2.98 0.36 12.89
C ILE A 55 3.04 -1.08 13.39
N ASP A 56 4.23 -1.58 13.78
CA ASP A 56 4.42 -2.96 14.24
C ASP A 56 4.83 -2.96 15.72
N PRO A 57 3.93 -3.37 16.64
CA PRO A 57 4.23 -3.41 18.07
C PRO A 57 5.35 -4.39 18.44
N GLY A 58 5.68 -5.33 17.56
CA GLY A 58 6.81 -6.23 17.71
C GLY A 58 8.14 -5.65 17.22
N LEU A 59 8.15 -4.57 16.43
CA LEU A 59 9.38 -3.88 16.00
C LEU A 59 9.70 -2.66 16.86
N TRP A 60 8.67 -1.96 17.32
CA TRP A 60 8.84 -0.68 18.00
C TRP A 60 9.80 -0.71 19.20
N PRO A 61 9.74 -1.69 20.14
CA PRO A 61 10.63 -1.70 21.30
C PRO A 61 12.12 -1.77 20.94
N ASP A 62 12.47 -2.42 19.83
CA ASP A 62 13.85 -2.59 19.38
C ASP A 62 14.34 -1.38 18.57
N PHE A 63 13.45 -0.74 17.81
CA PHE A 63 13.80 0.39 16.94
C PHE A 63 13.72 1.74 17.64
N GLU A 64 12.82 1.95 18.61
CA GLU A 64 12.59 3.26 19.24
C GLU A 64 13.87 3.87 19.86
N PRO A 65 14.67 3.14 20.65
CA PRO A 65 15.86 3.75 21.28
C PRO A 65 16.90 4.16 20.23
N ARG A 66 17.06 3.35 19.17
CA ARG A 66 17.98 3.62 18.06
C ARG A 66 17.48 4.78 17.21
N LEU A 67 16.17 4.87 16.96
CA LEU A 67 15.56 6.00 16.27
C LEU A 67 15.74 7.31 17.06
N ALA A 68 15.61 7.27 18.38
CA ALA A 68 15.85 8.41 19.24
C ALA A 68 17.30 8.91 19.14
N GLU A 69 18.27 8.00 19.25
CA GLU A 69 19.69 8.32 19.07
C GLU A 69 19.98 8.96 17.70
N ARG A 70 19.43 8.39 16.63
CA ARG A 70 19.64 8.89 15.27
C ARG A 70 18.97 10.25 15.05
N ARG A 71 17.81 10.49 15.65
CA ARG A 71 17.14 11.80 15.64
C ARG A 71 17.98 12.86 16.36
N ASP A 72 18.51 12.53 17.54
CA ASP A 72 19.34 13.46 18.32
C ASP A 72 20.65 13.78 17.57
N ALA A 73 21.26 12.80 16.89
CA ALA A 73 22.40 13.02 16.03
C ALA A 73 22.09 13.96 14.84
N ALA A 74 20.92 13.80 14.21
CA ALA A 74 20.48 14.67 13.12
C ALA A 74 20.23 16.12 13.61
N LEU A 75 19.61 16.30 14.77
CA LEU A 75 19.39 17.61 15.38
C LEU A 75 20.72 18.28 15.79
N ALA A 76 21.66 17.51 16.35
CA ALA A 76 22.99 18.02 16.72
C ALA A 76 23.80 18.45 15.48
N ALA A 77 23.70 17.69 14.38
CA ALA A 77 24.30 18.08 13.11
C ALA A 77 23.73 19.41 12.61
N GLU A 78 22.39 19.56 12.62
CA GLU A 78 21.70 20.80 12.21
C GLU A 78 22.14 22.00 13.05
N ALA A 79 22.25 21.84 14.37
CA ALA A 79 22.74 22.88 15.28
C ALA A 79 24.22 23.26 15.01
N ALA A 80 25.02 22.33 14.50
CA ALA A 80 26.41 22.56 14.11
C ALA A 80 26.57 23.12 12.68
N GLY A 81 25.47 23.39 11.97
CA GLY A 81 25.48 23.89 10.59
C GLY A 81 25.73 22.81 9.53
N ALA A 82 25.71 21.53 9.92
CA ALA A 82 25.71 20.39 9.00
C ALA A 82 24.26 19.90 8.80
N ALA A 83 23.87 19.44 7.62
CA ALA A 83 22.53 18.92 7.39
C ALA A 83 22.59 17.52 6.81
N TRP A 84 21.82 16.59 7.40
CA TRP A 84 21.60 15.30 6.78
C TRP A 84 20.86 15.50 5.44
N PRO A 85 21.25 14.78 4.39
CA PRO A 85 20.53 14.76 3.11
C PRO A 85 19.02 14.50 3.29
N GLY A 86 18.21 15.22 2.52
CA GLY A 86 16.76 15.08 2.47
C GLY A 86 16.13 16.07 1.49
N SER A 87 14.93 15.76 1.02
CA SER A 87 14.12 16.72 0.26
C SER A 87 13.58 17.84 1.18
N ALA A 88 12.94 18.87 0.60
CA ALA A 88 12.25 19.89 1.38
C ALA A 88 11.12 19.28 2.23
N ASP A 89 10.39 18.33 1.66
CA ASP A 89 9.36 17.56 2.36
C ASP A 89 9.95 16.78 3.54
N ASP A 90 11.09 16.08 3.34
CA ASP A 90 11.74 15.33 4.43
C ASP A 90 12.15 16.25 5.58
N ARG A 91 12.68 17.44 5.28
CA ARG A 91 13.03 18.43 6.32
C ARG A 91 11.80 18.89 7.09
N ALA A 92 10.70 19.20 6.40
CA ALA A 92 9.45 19.62 7.05
C ALA A 92 8.89 18.51 7.94
N VAL A 93 8.85 17.27 7.44
CA VAL A 93 8.40 16.10 8.19
C VAL A 93 9.29 15.84 9.40
N PHE A 94 10.60 15.83 9.22
CA PHE A 94 11.56 15.62 10.31
C PHE A 94 11.44 16.69 11.41
N SER A 95 11.24 17.96 11.03
CA SER A 95 11.06 19.05 11.97
C SER A 95 9.81 18.88 12.84
N THR A 96 8.69 18.46 12.25
CA THR A 96 7.46 18.18 12.99
C THR A 96 7.60 16.93 13.86
N LEU A 97 8.13 15.85 13.28
CA LEU A 97 8.41 14.59 13.99
C LEU A 97 9.28 14.82 15.24
N SER A 98 10.31 15.66 15.12
CA SER A 98 11.25 15.92 16.22
C SER A 98 10.65 16.78 17.33
N ARG A 99 9.78 17.73 17.00
CA ARG A 99 9.09 18.59 18.00
C ARG A 99 8.01 17.85 18.78
N GLN A 100 7.41 16.82 18.18
CA GLN A 100 6.29 16.07 18.74
C GLN A 100 6.61 14.56 18.83
N ALA A 101 7.87 14.22 19.13
CA ALA A 101 8.35 12.84 19.06
C ALA A 101 7.50 11.86 19.89
N SER A 102 6.98 12.29 21.05
CA SER A 102 6.12 11.47 21.90
C SER A 102 4.75 11.16 21.29
N GLU A 103 4.18 12.06 20.48
CA GLU A 103 2.91 11.83 19.78
C GLU A 103 3.08 10.78 18.67
N PHE A 104 4.26 10.75 18.06
CA PHE A 104 4.64 9.81 17.01
C PHE A 104 5.33 8.55 17.54
N ALA A 105 5.55 8.45 18.86
CA ALA A 105 6.10 7.29 19.54
C ALA A 105 5.03 6.26 19.94
N VAL A 106 3.86 6.32 19.30
CA VAL A 106 2.71 5.47 19.61
C VAL A 106 2.61 4.38 18.55
N CYS A 107 2.71 3.12 18.98
CA CYS A 107 2.37 1.99 18.12
C CYS A 107 0.96 2.16 17.57
N GLN A 108 0.78 1.90 16.28
CA GLN A 108 -0.54 1.83 15.66
C GLN A 108 -1.50 1.01 16.54
N ARG A 109 -2.63 1.63 16.91
CA ARG A 109 -3.69 0.93 17.67
C ARG A 109 -4.85 0.64 16.76
N THR A 110 -5.43 -0.53 16.94
CA THR A 110 -6.59 -0.99 16.17
C THR A 110 -7.75 -1.33 17.07
N ARG A 111 -8.97 -1.17 16.57
CA ARG A 111 -10.19 -1.73 17.18
C ARG A 111 -11.17 -2.14 16.11
N GLU A 112 -12.01 -3.11 16.44
CA GLU A 112 -13.18 -3.45 15.63
C GLU A 112 -14.30 -2.42 15.86
N CYS A 113 -15.08 -2.18 14.82
CA CYS A 113 -16.19 -1.23 14.82
C CYS A 113 -17.29 -1.75 13.87
N GLY A 114 -18.18 -2.59 14.41
CA GLY A 114 -19.10 -3.36 13.57
C GLY A 114 -18.30 -4.35 12.70
N PRO A 115 -18.53 -4.42 11.38
CA PRO A 115 -17.75 -5.27 10.48
C PRO A 115 -16.40 -4.65 10.08
N TRP A 116 -16.12 -3.42 10.53
CA TRP A 116 -14.96 -2.64 10.11
C TRP A 116 -13.82 -2.72 11.11
N ARG A 117 -12.59 -2.53 10.63
CA ARG A 117 -11.43 -2.30 11.49
C ARG A 117 -11.00 -0.86 11.40
N ILE A 118 -10.87 -0.20 12.55
CA ILE A 118 -10.35 1.17 12.65
C ILE A 118 -8.93 1.11 13.19
N CYS A 119 -8.07 1.96 12.65
CA CYS A 119 -6.68 2.14 13.02
C CYS A 119 -6.40 3.62 13.31
N VAL A 120 -5.66 3.91 14.38
CA VAL A 120 -5.03 5.23 14.56
C VAL A 120 -3.56 5.16 14.18
N ASN A 121 -3.15 6.03 13.26
CA ASN A 121 -1.78 6.15 12.79
C ASN A 121 -1.42 7.64 12.60
N PRO A 122 -0.87 8.29 13.65
CA PRO A 122 -0.52 9.72 13.60
C PRO A 122 0.54 10.05 12.53
N MET A 123 1.43 9.10 12.22
CA MET A 123 2.50 9.32 11.21
C MET A 123 1.94 9.70 9.84
N ARG A 124 0.69 9.32 9.54
CA ARG A 124 0.04 9.69 8.28
C ARG A 124 -0.26 11.18 8.14
N ALA A 125 -0.42 11.91 9.24
CA ALA A 125 -0.59 13.36 9.24
C ALA A 125 0.66 14.10 8.71
N LEU A 126 1.81 13.43 8.72
CA LEU A 126 3.07 13.96 8.21
C LEU A 126 3.24 13.69 6.71
N ARG A 127 2.32 12.99 6.06
CA ARG A 127 2.40 12.76 4.62
C ARG A 127 2.24 14.10 3.90
N PRO A 128 3.18 14.48 3.00
CA PRO A 128 3.02 15.69 2.21
C PRO A 128 1.70 15.66 1.43
N ALA A 129 0.98 16.78 1.40
CA ALA A 129 -0.21 16.95 0.57
C ALA A 129 0.19 16.78 -0.90
N ARG A 130 -0.06 15.59 -1.45
CA ARG A 130 0.21 15.24 -2.85
C ARG A 130 -1.11 15.32 -3.64
N ALA A 131 -1.02 15.08 -4.95
CA ALA A 131 -2.13 15.07 -5.89
C ALA A 131 -3.36 14.20 -5.51
N ALA A 132 -3.31 13.38 -4.44
CA ALA A 132 -4.45 12.58 -3.97
C ALA A 132 -5.64 13.43 -3.47
N GLU A 133 -5.41 14.70 -3.13
CA GLU A 133 -6.48 15.64 -2.71
C GLU A 133 -6.98 16.52 -3.87
N GLN A 134 -6.31 16.49 -5.02
CA GLN A 134 -6.72 17.29 -6.17
C GLN A 134 -7.91 16.63 -6.88
N PRO A 135 -8.94 17.39 -7.29
CA PRO A 135 -10.02 16.84 -8.09
C PRO A 135 -9.48 16.21 -9.39
N VAL A 136 -9.94 15.00 -9.69
CA VAL A 136 -9.61 14.28 -10.92
C VAL A 136 -10.91 13.96 -11.66
N HIS A 137 -10.89 14.05 -12.99
CA HIS A 137 -12.09 13.86 -13.81
C HIS A 137 -11.94 12.80 -14.91
N GLN A 138 -10.78 12.15 -14.99
CA GLN A 138 -10.44 11.13 -15.97
C GLN A 138 -9.60 10.03 -15.33
N LEU A 139 -9.74 8.80 -15.82
CA LEU A 139 -9.11 7.60 -15.32
C LEU A 139 -7.66 7.44 -15.78
N ARG A 140 -7.20 8.30 -16.70
CA ARG A 140 -5.86 8.24 -17.28
C ARG A 140 -5.25 9.63 -17.38
N ALA A 141 -4.00 9.75 -16.97
CA ALA A 141 -3.15 10.89 -17.26
C ALA A 141 -1.82 10.39 -17.84
N PRO A 142 -1.15 11.14 -18.72
CA PRO A 142 0.19 10.78 -19.19
C PRO A 142 1.17 10.68 -18.02
N PHE A 143 2.15 9.79 -18.14
CA PHE A 143 3.29 9.76 -17.22
C PHE A 143 4.05 11.09 -17.26
N ASN A 144 4.42 11.61 -16.10
CA ASN A 144 5.17 12.85 -15.98
C ASN A 144 6.59 12.55 -15.45
N PRO A 145 7.64 12.62 -16.31
CA PRO A 145 9.03 12.36 -15.89
C PRO A 145 9.58 13.41 -14.92
N ASP A 146 9.02 14.63 -14.94
CA ASP A 146 9.39 15.70 -14.01
C ASP A 146 8.64 15.59 -12.67
N GLY A 147 7.59 14.77 -12.62
CA GLY A 147 6.85 14.47 -11.39
C GLY A 147 7.59 13.54 -10.44
N PHE A 148 6.89 13.15 -9.37
CA PHE A 148 7.34 12.07 -8.50
C PHE A 148 7.11 10.71 -9.20
N HIS A 149 8.16 9.90 -9.32
CA HIS A 149 8.12 8.56 -9.88
C HIS A 149 9.21 7.68 -9.21
N PHE A 150 9.06 6.36 -9.25
CA PHE A 150 9.89 5.42 -8.49
C PHE A 150 11.28 5.19 -9.09
N ALA A 151 11.50 5.53 -10.35
CA ALA A 151 12.83 5.52 -10.97
C ALA A 151 13.74 6.71 -10.57
N ARG A 152 13.29 7.61 -9.69
CA ARG A 152 14.13 8.72 -9.21
C ARG A 152 15.34 8.19 -8.44
N PRO A 153 16.57 8.68 -8.69
CA PRO A 153 17.78 8.17 -8.03
C PRO A 153 17.74 8.25 -6.50
N PHE A 154 17.09 9.28 -5.95
CA PHE A 154 17.01 9.46 -4.50
C PHE A 154 16.14 8.39 -3.79
N LEU A 155 15.33 7.64 -4.53
CA LEU A 155 14.51 6.53 -4.00
C LEU A 155 15.23 5.17 -4.05
N GLN A 156 16.39 5.08 -4.72
CA GLN A 156 17.17 3.83 -4.79
C GLN A 156 17.46 3.21 -3.42
N PRO A 157 17.80 3.99 -2.36
CA PRO A 157 17.98 3.42 -1.03
C PRO A 157 16.70 2.81 -0.43
N GLU A 158 15.51 3.25 -0.86
CA GLU A 158 14.21 2.78 -0.35
C GLU A 158 13.72 1.50 -1.06
N ILE A 159 14.50 0.94 -1.99
CA ILE A 159 14.23 -0.34 -2.64
C ILE A 159 14.53 -1.48 -1.67
N LEU A 160 13.50 -2.24 -1.29
CA LEU A 160 13.63 -3.48 -0.53
C LEU A 160 14.21 -4.60 -1.40
N TRP A 161 13.72 -4.71 -2.63
CA TRP A 161 14.17 -5.72 -3.58
C TRP A 161 13.89 -5.28 -5.03
N GLN A 162 14.76 -5.68 -5.97
CA GLN A 162 14.55 -5.47 -7.40
C GLN A 162 15.02 -6.70 -8.18
N GLY A 163 14.29 -7.06 -9.22
CA GLY A 163 14.61 -8.20 -10.08
C GLY A 163 13.46 -8.55 -11.01
N VAL A 164 13.33 -9.83 -11.37
CA VAL A 164 12.25 -10.32 -12.23
C VAL A 164 11.26 -11.15 -11.39
N LEU A 165 9.98 -10.78 -11.39
CA LEU A 165 8.89 -11.55 -10.78
C LEU A 165 7.89 -11.98 -11.84
N ALA A 166 7.61 -13.29 -11.90
CA ALA A 166 6.71 -13.88 -12.89
C ALA A 166 6.99 -13.38 -14.33
N GLY A 167 8.28 -13.29 -14.70
CA GLY A 167 8.72 -12.87 -16.04
C GLY A 167 8.78 -11.36 -16.29
N ARG A 168 8.47 -10.52 -15.29
CA ARG A 168 8.48 -9.05 -15.43
C ARG A 168 9.49 -8.38 -14.51
N GLU A 169 10.27 -7.44 -15.05
CA GLU A 169 11.12 -6.55 -14.22
C GLU A 169 10.25 -5.84 -13.20
N THR A 170 10.64 -5.89 -11.93
CA THR A 170 9.85 -5.42 -10.82
C THR A 170 10.74 -4.84 -9.74
N GLY A 171 10.35 -3.67 -9.22
CA GLY A 171 10.88 -3.13 -7.97
C GLY A 171 9.86 -3.30 -6.85
N LEU A 172 10.34 -3.67 -5.67
CA LEU A 172 9.58 -3.65 -4.42
C LEU A 172 10.24 -2.62 -3.50
N LEU A 173 9.53 -1.55 -3.19
CA LEU A 173 10.00 -0.48 -2.31
C LEU A 173 9.26 -0.52 -0.98
N TYR A 174 9.85 0.04 0.06
CA TYR A 174 9.13 0.35 1.28
C TYR A 174 8.06 1.43 1.02
N ASN A 175 6.89 1.31 1.65
CA ASN A 175 6.02 2.46 1.76
C ASN A 175 6.51 3.37 2.89
N LYS A 176 6.72 4.66 2.58
CA LYS A 176 7.20 5.66 3.54
C LYS A 176 6.19 6.02 4.62
N PHE A 177 4.89 5.93 4.31
CA PHE A 177 3.80 6.19 5.25
C PHE A 177 2.86 4.98 5.27
N PRO A 178 3.32 3.84 5.83
CA PRO A 178 2.58 2.60 5.82
C PRO A 178 1.38 2.69 6.78
N PHE A 179 0.38 1.85 6.55
CA PHE A 179 -0.84 1.75 7.37
C PHE A 179 -1.28 0.30 7.61
N VAL A 180 -0.54 -0.64 7.03
CA VAL A 180 -0.64 -2.09 7.27
C VAL A 180 0.77 -2.64 7.46
N PRO A 181 0.96 -3.72 8.23
CA PRO A 181 2.28 -4.35 8.38
C PRO A 181 2.86 -4.78 7.03
N LEU A 182 4.19 -4.70 6.91
CA LEU A 182 4.95 -5.09 5.72
C LEU A 182 4.46 -4.41 4.44
N HIS A 183 3.99 -3.16 4.56
CA HIS A 183 3.46 -2.40 3.43
C HIS A 183 4.57 -2.02 2.45
N GLY A 184 4.50 -2.60 1.26
CA GLY A 184 5.39 -2.32 0.14
C GLY A 184 4.71 -1.63 -1.04
N LEU A 185 5.53 -1.11 -1.95
CA LEU A 185 5.14 -0.55 -3.23
C LEU A 185 5.74 -1.41 -4.34
N LEU A 186 4.88 -2.10 -5.08
CA LEU A 186 5.26 -2.97 -6.18
C LEU A 186 5.16 -2.20 -7.50
N VAL A 187 6.30 -2.03 -8.17
CA VAL A 187 6.42 -1.20 -9.36
C VAL A 187 6.83 -2.09 -10.53
N PRO A 188 5.91 -2.43 -11.46
CA PRO A 188 6.25 -3.18 -12.66
C PRO A 188 7.04 -2.28 -13.62
N THR A 189 8.11 -2.81 -14.19
CA THR A 189 8.98 -2.13 -15.18
C THR A 189 9.33 -0.70 -14.74
N PRO A 190 10.04 -0.51 -13.60
CA PRO A 190 10.20 0.80 -12.97
C PRO A 190 10.79 1.88 -13.89
N THR A 191 11.62 1.48 -14.85
CA THR A 191 12.30 2.38 -15.80
C THR A 191 11.46 2.72 -17.03
N ALA A 192 10.33 2.04 -17.26
CA ALA A 192 9.51 2.20 -18.47
C ALA A 192 8.59 3.43 -18.44
N GLY A 193 8.53 4.19 -17.33
CA GLY A 193 7.72 5.40 -17.23
C GLY A 193 6.24 5.16 -17.52
N ARG A 194 5.69 4.03 -17.04
CA ARG A 194 4.28 3.68 -17.25
C ARG A 194 3.39 4.57 -16.40
N GLU A 195 2.37 5.14 -16.99
CA GLU A 195 1.37 5.93 -16.27
C GLU A 195 0.56 5.07 -15.29
N GLN A 196 -0.06 5.67 -14.27
CA GLN A 196 -0.97 4.98 -13.33
C GLN A 196 -2.28 4.54 -14.02
N PHE A 197 -2.17 3.56 -14.91
CA PHE A 197 -3.26 2.98 -15.69
C PHE A 197 -2.97 1.49 -15.91
N LEU A 198 -3.91 0.65 -15.48
CA LEU A 198 -3.78 -0.80 -15.55
C LEU A 198 -4.12 -1.29 -16.95
N ARG A 199 -3.34 -2.22 -17.49
CA ARG A 199 -3.61 -2.92 -18.76
C ARG A 199 -3.93 -4.40 -18.51
N GLU A 200 -4.46 -5.07 -19.52
CA GLU A 200 -4.86 -6.49 -19.44
C GLU A 200 -3.70 -7.38 -19.00
N ASP A 201 -2.54 -7.17 -19.63
CA ASP A 201 -1.31 -7.88 -19.35
C ASP A 201 -0.79 -7.62 -17.93
N ASP A 202 -1.16 -6.49 -17.31
CA ASP A 202 -0.89 -6.23 -15.90
C ASP A 202 -1.75 -7.11 -15.01
N LEU A 203 -3.05 -7.18 -15.26
CA LEU A 203 -3.94 -7.99 -14.44
C LEU A 203 -3.54 -9.47 -14.48
N GLY A 204 -3.24 -10.00 -15.66
CA GLY A 204 -2.75 -11.38 -15.80
C GLY A 204 -1.49 -11.63 -14.97
N TRP A 205 -0.50 -10.74 -15.08
CA TRP A 205 0.72 -10.81 -14.28
C TRP A 205 0.45 -10.74 -12.77
N LEU A 206 -0.45 -9.86 -12.34
CA LEU A 206 -0.82 -9.68 -10.93
C LEU A 206 -1.52 -10.90 -10.35
N VAL A 207 -2.43 -11.52 -11.11
CA VAL A 207 -3.13 -12.74 -10.68
C VAL A 207 -2.14 -13.89 -10.52
N THR A 208 -1.23 -14.08 -11.48
CA THR A 208 -0.16 -15.07 -11.37
C THR A 208 0.72 -14.81 -10.15
N LEU A 209 1.15 -13.57 -9.95
CA LEU A 209 2.02 -13.19 -8.84
C LEU A 209 1.31 -13.38 -7.48
N ALA A 210 0.10 -12.87 -7.33
CA ALA A 210 -0.68 -13.00 -6.10
C ALA A 210 -0.95 -14.47 -5.76
N GLY A 211 -1.32 -15.30 -6.75
CA GLY A 211 -1.51 -16.73 -6.55
C GLY A 211 -0.22 -17.44 -6.12
N THR A 212 0.91 -17.12 -6.76
CA THR A 212 2.21 -17.71 -6.43
C THR A 212 2.66 -17.34 -5.01
N LEU A 213 2.53 -16.06 -4.64
CA LEU A 213 2.95 -15.56 -3.34
C LEU A 213 2.01 -16.00 -2.21
N ALA A 214 0.70 -16.09 -2.44
CA ALA A 214 -0.25 -16.53 -1.42
C ALA A 214 0.02 -17.95 -0.90
N VAL A 215 0.63 -18.82 -1.72
CA VAL A 215 1.02 -20.19 -1.31
C VAL A 215 2.23 -20.17 -0.37
N ARG A 216 3.12 -19.19 -0.52
CA ARG A 216 4.37 -19.08 0.26
C ARG A 216 4.23 -18.16 1.48
N ILE A 217 3.39 -17.14 1.34
CA ILE A 217 3.20 -16.06 2.29
C ILE A 217 1.69 -15.95 2.54
N PRO A 218 1.13 -16.76 3.46
CA PRO A 218 -0.27 -16.64 3.84
C PRO A 218 -0.62 -15.20 4.22
N GLY A 219 -1.80 -14.74 3.79
CA GLY A 219 -2.23 -13.38 4.04
C GLY A 219 -1.56 -12.30 3.18
N PHE A 220 -0.68 -12.68 2.24
CA PHE A 220 -0.16 -11.75 1.24
C PHE A 220 -1.28 -11.24 0.33
N GLY A 221 -1.29 -9.93 0.09
CA GLY A 221 -2.22 -9.29 -0.81
C GLY A 221 -1.55 -8.21 -1.65
N ILE A 222 -2.13 -7.98 -2.83
CA ILE A 222 -1.78 -6.89 -3.72
C ILE A 222 -3.01 -6.00 -3.89
N ALA A 223 -2.83 -4.69 -3.81
CA ALA A 223 -3.90 -3.74 -4.05
C ALA A 223 -3.49 -2.66 -5.04
N TYR A 224 -4.49 -2.11 -5.74
CA TYR A 224 -4.31 -1.08 -6.74
C TYR A 224 -5.34 0.02 -6.56
N ASN A 225 -4.88 1.26 -6.70
CA ASN A 225 -5.71 2.45 -6.82
C ASN A 225 -5.62 2.93 -8.26
N ALA A 226 -6.74 2.97 -9.00
CA ALA A 226 -6.75 3.62 -10.30
C ALA A 226 -6.39 5.12 -10.18
N TYR A 227 -5.97 5.75 -11.27
CA TYR A 227 -5.83 7.20 -11.27
C TYR A 227 -7.20 7.86 -11.02
N GLY A 228 -7.22 8.87 -10.15
CA GLY A 228 -8.45 9.44 -9.62
C GLY A 228 -9.11 8.62 -8.49
N ALA A 229 -8.52 7.48 -8.12
CA ALA A 229 -8.85 6.64 -6.97
C ALA A 229 -7.93 6.85 -5.76
N SER A 230 -7.64 8.11 -5.44
CA SER A 230 -6.73 8.48 -4.34
C SER A 230 -5.30 7.96 -4.57
N ALA A 231 -4.94 7.67 -5.83
CA ALA A 231 -3.58 7.38 -6.24
C ALA A 231 -2.75 8.67 -6.22
N SER A 232 -1.60 8.64 -5.52
CA SER A 232 -0.79 9.85 -5.27
C SER A 232 0.46 10.00 -6.13
N VAL A 233 0.70 9.03 -7.02
CA VAL A 233 1.91 8.95 -7.85
C VAL A 233 1.47 8.74 -9.29
N ASN A 234 2.16 9.40 -10.24
CA ASN A 234 1.79 9.37 -11.65
C ASN A 234 2.29 8.12 -12.40
N GLN A 235 3.14 7.31 -11.75
CA GLN A 235 3.67 6.06 -12.27
C GLN A 235 2.87 4.85 -11.78
N LEU A 236 2.63 3.87 -12.65
CA LEU A 236 2.02 2.59 -12.32
C LEU A 236 2.72 1.94 -11.12
N HIS A 237 1.98 1.79 -10.04
CA HIS A 237 2.39 1.06 -8.85
C HIS A 237 1.20 0.41 -8.19
N LEU A 238 1.53 -0.63 -7.44
CA LEU A 238 0.61 -1.38 -6.59
C LEU A 238 1.11 -1.35 -5.16
N GLN A 239 0.22 -1.66 -4.24
CA GLN A 239 0.51 -1.77 -2.82
C GLN A 239 0.55 -3.24 -2.46
N THR A 240 1.53 -3.65 -1.68
CA THR A 240 1.64 -5.02 -1.17
C THR A 240 1.53 -5.00 0.34
N PHE A 241 0.96 -6.05 0.92
CA PHE A 241 0.88 -6.22 2.36
C PHE A 241 0.85 -7.70 2.69
N ALA A 242 1.17 -8.05 3.93
CA ALA A 242 0.99 -9.39 4.45
C ALA A 242 0.42 -9.30 5.87
N SER A 243 -0.74 -9.91 6.08
CA SER A 243 -1.43 -9.89 7.36
C SER A 243 -2.29 -11.13 7.50
N ASP A 244 -2.30 -11.78 8.65
CA ASP A 244 -3.20 -12.92 8.90
C ASP A 244 -4.65 -12.48 9.10
N ALA A 245 -4.87 -11.20 9.39
CA ALA A 245 -6.21 -10.69 9.61
C ALA A 245 -6.96 -10.54 8.28
N ALA A 246 -8.17 -11.11 8.24
CA ALA A 246 -9.09 -10.91 7.13
C ALA A 246 -9.48 -9.42 7.02
N LEU A 247 -9.67 -8.98 5.77
CA LEU A 247 -10.27 -7.69 5.46
C LEU A 247 -11.79 -7.80 5.54
N ALA A 248 -12.48 -6.73 5.91
CA ALA A 248 -13.93 -6.74 6.06
C ALA A 248 -14.63 -7.14 4.75
N ILE A 249 -14.11 -6.68 3.60
CA ILE A 249 -14.61 -7.03 2.26
C ILE A 249 -14.58 -8.54 1.96
N GLU A 250 -13.79 -9.32 2.70
CA GLU A 250 -13.70 -10.78 2.55
C GLU A 250 -14.77 -11.54 3.36
N SER A 251 -15.56 -10.85 4.19
CA SER A 251 -16.58 -11.50 5.01
C SER A 251 -17.59 -12.28 4.16
N PRO A 252 -17.93 -13.53 4.51
CA PRO A 252 -18.93 -14.32 3.79
C PRO A 252 -20.35 -13.77 3.93
N THR A 253 -20.60 -12.83 4.84
CA THR A 253 -21.91 -12.19 5.02
C THR A 253 -22.28 -11.27 3.85
N TRP A 254 -21.28 -10.77 3.12
CA TRP A 254 -21.50 -9.87 2.00
C TRP A 254 -22.01 -10.60 0.76
N ARG A 255 -22.90 -9.95 0.02
CA ARG A 255 -23.54 -10.48 -1.19
C ARG A 255 -22.55 -10.83 -2.28
N HIS A 256 -21.49 -10.05 -2.47
CA HIS A 256 -20.41 -10.37 -3.42
C HIS A 256 -19.59 -11.59 -3.01
N ASN A 257 -19.77 -12.10 -1.79
CA ASN A 257 -19.19 -13.34 -1.29
C ASN A 257 -20.25 -14.47 -1.12
N GLY A 258 -21.49 -14.26 -1.58
CA GLY A 258 -22.58 -15.23 -1.48
C GLY A 258 -23.48 -15.06 -0.25
N GLY A 259 -23.26 -14.04 0.58
CA GLY A 259 -24.10 -13.71 1.72
C GLY A 259 -25.33 -12.87 1.37
N ALA A 260 -26.02 -12.36 2.39
CA ALA A 260 -27.26 -11.59 2.23
C ALA A 260 -27.02 -10.08 2.17
N ASP A 261 -26.00 -9.60 2.87
CA ASP A 261 -25.82 -8.18 3.16
C ASP A 261 -25.18 -7.46 1.98
N ALA A 262 -25.69 -6.27 1.66
CA ALA A 262 -25.06 -5.42 0.65
C ALA A 262 -23.81 -4.75 1.24
N TYR A 263 -22.72 -4.72 0.48
CA TYR A 263 -21.60 -3.83 0.79
C TYR A 263 -22.00 -2.38 0.46
N PRO A 264 -21.45 -1.35 1.13
CA PRO A 264 -21.90 0.04 0.97
C PRO A 264 -21.67 0.59 -0.46
N VAL A 265 -20.68 0.04 -1.15
CA VAL A 265 -20.37 0.35 -2.54
C VAL A 265 -20.47 -0.90 -3.40
N ARG A 266 -20.46 -0.71 -4.73
CA ARG A 266 -20.48 -1.84 -5.66
C ARG A 266 -19.14 -2.57 -5.62
N VAL A 267 -19.21 -3.83 -5.22
CA VAL A 267 -18.08 -4.77 -5.23
C VAL A 267 -18.44 -5.96 -6.11
N GLU A 268 -17.52 -6.32 -6.99
CA GLU A 268 -17.57 -7.55 -7.76
C GLU A 268 -16.36 -8.42 -7.39
N THR A 269 -16.58 -9.74 -7.39
CA THR A 269 -15.54 -10.72 -7.07
C THR A 269 -15.32 -11.67 -8.22
N PHE A 270 -14.05 -11.96 -8.49
CA PHE A 270 -13.64 -12.85 -9.56
C PHE A 270 -12.57 -13.82 -9.07
N VAL A 271 -12.43 -14.95 -9.78
CA VAL A 271 -11.41 -15.97 -9.53
C VAL A 271 -10.44 -16.13 -10.70
N ASP A 272 -10.77 -15.57 -11.86
CA ASP A 272 -9.97 -15.59 -13.09
C ASP A 272 -9.73 -14.18 -13.63
N ALA A 273 -8.62 -14.01 -14.34
CA ALA A 273 -8.19 -12.72 -14.87
C ALA A 273 -9.08 -12.23 -16.02
N ASP A 274 -9.56 -13.11 -16.89
CA ASP A 274 -10.26 -12.74 -18.12
C ASP A 274 -11.63 -12.10 -17.82
N THR A 275 -12.40 -12.71 -16.89
CA THR A 275 -13.69 -12.17 -16.45
C THR A 275 -13.50 -10.87 -15.68
N ALA A 276 -12.49 -10.81 -14.81
CA ALA A 276 -12.15 -9.59 -14.08
C ALA A 276 -11.72 -8.45 -15.02
N TRP A 277 -10.94 -8.76 -16.06
CA TRP A 277 -10.51 -7.79 -17.06
C TRP A 277 -11.69 -7.24 -17.85
N SER A 278 -12.61 -8.11 -18.28
CA SER A 278 -13.83 -7.68 -18.98
C SER A 278 -14.63 -6.65 -18.16
N ALA A 279 -14.71 -6.85 -16.84
CA ALA A 279 -15.34 -5.88 -15.94
C ALA A 279 -14.54 -4.57 -15.82
N ILE A 280 -13.21 -4.66 -15.69
CA ILE A 280 -12.31 -3.49 -15.64
C ILE A 280 -12.38 -2.67 -16.93
N GLU A 281 -12.37 -3.32 -18.10
CA GLU A 281 -12.49 -2.66 -19.40
C GLU A 281 -13.83 -1.91 -19.51
N ALA A 282 -14.92 -2.49 -19.00
CA ALA A 282 -16.20 -1.81 -18.94
C ALA A 282 -16.18 -0.55 -18.04
N LEU A 283 -15.37 -0.54 -16.97
CA LEU A 283 -15.15 0.64 -16.15
C LEU A 283 -14.28 1.67 -16.87
N HIS A 284 -13.24 1.23 -17.59
CA HIS A 284 -12.39 2.10 -18.41
C HIS A 284 -13.22 2.83 -19.47
N ALA A 285 -14.07 2.11 -20.21
CA ALA A 285 -14.93 2.68 -21.23
C ALA A 285 -15.93 3.73 -20.69
N ARG A 286 -16.21 3.71 -19.38
CA ARG A 286 -17.13 4.64 -18.70
C ARG A 286 -16.42 5.67 -17.83
N GLU A 287 -15.08 5.74 -17.88
CA GLU A 287 -14.26 6.62 -17.03
C GLU A 287 -14.61 6.47 -15.54
N ARG A 288 -14.82 5.23 -15.08
CA ARG A 288 -15.15 4.94 -13.67
C ARG A 288 -13.90 4.55 -12.90
N PRO A 289 -13.47 5.31 -11.87
CA PRO A 289 -12.36 4.91 -11.03
C PRO A 289 -12.74 3.74 -10.13
N TYR A 290 -11.73 2.95 -9.79
CA TYR A 290 -11.88 1.72 -9.05
C TYR A 290 -10.65 1.40 -8.20
N HIS A 291 -10.85 0.50 -7.25
CA HIS A 291 -9.77 -0.20 -6.55
C HIS A 291 -9.76 -1.67 -6.95
N LEU A 292 -8.58 -2.29 -6.90
CA LEU A 292 -8.45 -3.75 -6.90
C LEU A 292 -7.81 -4.21 -5.61
N VAL A 293 -8.27 -5.36 -5.11
CA VAL A 293 -7.58 -6.12 -4.07
C VAL A 293 -7.49 -7.58 -4.53
N LEU A 294 -6.28 -8.09 -4.67
CA LEU A 294 -6.00 -9.49 -4.99
C LEU A 294 -5.50 -10.17 -3.73
N ARG A 295 -6.31 -11.11 -3.22
CA ARG A 295 -6.00 -11.83 -1.98
C ARG A 295 -6.78 -13.13 -1.92
N ASN A 296 -6.21 -14.18 -1.33
CA ASN A 296 -6.89 -15.46 -1.10
C ASN A 296 -7.53 -16.05 -2.38
N ALA A 297 -6.80 -16.01 -3.50
CA ALA A 297 -7.25 -16.44 -4.82
C ALA A 297 -8.52 -15.73 -5.35
N ARG A 298 -8.81 -14.54 -4.84
CA ARG A 298 -9.91 -13.68 -5.29
C ARG A 298 -9.39 -12.33 -5.76
N ILE A 299 -10.12 -11.76 -6.72
CA ILE A 299 -9.95 -10.40 -7.21
C ILE A 299 -11.21 -9.64 -6.80
N TYR A 300 -11.05 -8.67 -5.90
CA TYR A 300 -12.12 -7.75 -5.53
C TYR A 300 -11.98 -6.49 -6.36
N LEU A 301 -12.98 -6.21 -7.19
CA LEU A 301 -13.12 -4.98 -7.95
C LEU A 301 -14.12 -4.07 -7.24
N ILE A 302 -13.69 -2.87 -6.88
CA ILE A 302 -14.48 -1.95 -6.06
C ILE A 302 -14.66 -0.66 -6.84
N GLU A 303 -15.88 -0.37 -7.27
CA GLU A 303 -16.20 0.88 -7.96
C GLU A 303 -16.26 2.06 -6.98
N ARG A 304 -15.91 3.25 -7.45
CA ARG A 304 -16.10 4.50 -6.71
C ARG A 304 -16.29 5.72 -7.61
N ALA A 305 -16.72 6.83 -7.03
CA ALA A 305 -16.66 8.16 -7.63
C ALA A 305 -15.21 8.67 -7.65
N PHE A 306 -14.85 9.57 -8.57
CA PHE A 306 -13.54 10.22 -8.56
C PHE A 306 -13.25 10.95 -7.25
N GLN A 307 -11.97 10.99 -6.85
CA GLN A 307 -11.51 11.89 -5.79
C GLN A 307 -11.89 13.35 -6.11
N GLY A 308 -12.34 14.07 -5.08
CA GLY A 308 -12.86 15.43 -5.22
C GLY A 308 -14.31 15.54 -5.72
N ARG A 309 -15.01 14.43 -6.00
CA ARG A 309 -16.47 14.45 -6.30
C ARG A 309 -17.36 14.25 -5.08
N PHE A 310 -16.78 13.93 -3.94
CA PHE A 310 -17.46 13.82 -2.66
C PHE A 310 -16.58 14.48 -1.59
N GLU A 311 -17.20 14.88 -0.50
CA GLU A 311 -16.49 15.41 0.65
C GLU A 311 -15.87 14.25 1.44
N ALA A 312 -14.54 14.26 1.56
CA ALA A 312 -13.86 13.26 2.38
C ALA A 312 -14.23 13.46 3.85
N PRO A 313 -14.41 12.38 4.63
CA PRO A 313 -14.72 12.53 6.04
C PRO A 313 -13.55 13.19 6.77
N VAL A 314 -13.85 14.03 7.76
CA VAL A 314 -12.87 14.84 8.51
C VAL A 314 -11.77 14.03 9.20
N TRP A 315 -12.00 12.75 9.44
CA TRP A 315 -11.03 11.84 10.07
C TRP A 315 -10.06 11.19 9.08
N SER A 316 -10.21 11.43 7.76
CA SER A 316 -9.41 10.83 6.69
C SER A 316 -8.79 11.87 5.75
N SER A 317 -7.54 11.65 5.37
CA SER A 317 -6.85 12.37 4.30
C SER A 317 -7.15 11.82 2.88
N GLY A 318 -8.11 10.88 2.77
CA GLY A 318 -8.57 10.31 1.51
C GLY A 318 -8.86 8.82 1.63
N LEU A 319 -9.93 8.38 0.96
CA LEU A 319 -10.35 6.99 0.94
C LEU A 319 -9.69 6.26 -0.23
N ALA A 320 -8.80 5.31 0.08
CA ALA A 320 -8.10 4.46 -0.88
C ALA A 320 -8.57 3.00 -0.75
N TRP A 321 -7.93 2.07 -1.47
CA TRP A 321 -8.32 0.65 -1.46
C TRP A 321 -8.52 0.07 -0.05
N HIS A 322 -7.76 0.54 0.94
CA HIS A 322 -7.79 0.02 2.30
C HIS A 322 -9.08 0.38 3.02
N GLU A 323 -9.49 1.65 2.95
CA GLU A 323 -10.78 2.12 3.49
C GLU A 323 -11.94 1.41 2.78
N PHE A 324 -11.84 1.27 1.46
CA PHE A 324 -12.82 0.54 0.65
C PHE A 324 -12.82 -0.99 0.87
N ALA A 325 -11.77 -1.55 1.47
CA ALA A 325 -11.72 -2.94 1.93
C ALA A 325 -12.21 -3.09 3.39
N GLY A 326 -12.60 -1.98 4.03
CA GLY A 326 -13.12 -1.89 5.40
C GLY A 326 -12.05 -1.74 6.49
N GLY A 327 -10.82 -1.41 6.10
CA GLY A 327 -9.77 -0.95 7.01
C GLY A 327 -9.70 0.57 7.02
N PHE A 328 -10.13 1.21 8.10
CA PHE A 328 -10.18 2.67 8.18
C PHE A 328 -9.02 3.21 8.99
N THR A 329 -8.26 4.13 8.41
CA THR A 329 -7.16 4.80 9.12
C THR A 329 -7.53 6.24 9.46
N THR A 330 -7.33 6.63 10.71
CA THR A 330 -7.39 8.03 11.15
C THR A 330 -6.09 8.47 11.77
N GLU A 331 -5.80 9.76 11.68
CA GLU A 331 -4.61 10.40 12.24
C GLU A 331 -4.87 10.87 13.68
N SER A 332 -6.14 10.93 14.11
CA SER A 332 -6.57 11.49 15.40
C SER A 332 -6.97 10.42 16.39
N ALA A 333 -6.36 10.44 17.58
CA ALA A 333 -6.77 9.57 18.69
C ALA A 333 -8.20 9.86 19.16
N THR A 334 -8.65 11.11 19.08
CA THR A 334 -10.03 11.50 19.42
C THR A 334 -11.01 10.93 18.41
N ALA A 335 -10.73 11.07 17.11
CA ALA A 335 -11.56 10.46 16.06
C ALA A 335 -11.59 8.94 16.20
N PHE A 336 -10.42 8.31 16.44
CA PHE A 336 -10.32 6.88 16.67
C PHE A 336 -11.23 6.39 17.80
N ALA A 337 -11.37 7.15 18.88
CA ALA A 337 -12.27 6.78 19.98
C ALA A 337 -13.75 7.01 19.64
N ALA A 338 -14.06 8.03 18.84
CA ALA A 338 -15.43 8.46 18.57
C ALA A 338 -16.10 7.70 17.41
N MET A 339 -15.35 7.33 16.36
CA MET A 339 -15.89 6.80 15.09
C MET A 339 -16.85 5.62 15.30
N GLN A 340 -18.02 5.68 14.69
CA GLN A 340 -19.03 4.61 14.77
C GLN A 340 -19.24 3.92 13.43
N PRO A 341 -19.83 2.71 13.40
CA PRO A 341 -20.02 1.98 12.14
C PRO A 341 -20.81 2.79 11.12
N ALA A 342 -21.85 3.51 11.55
CA ALA A 342 -22.71 4.32 10.67
C ALA A 342 -21.92 5.37 9.87
N GLU A 343 -21.01 6.11 10.52
CA GLU A 343 -20.17 7.11 9.84
C GLU A 343 -19.24 6.46 8.79
N LEU A 344 -18.80 5.23 9.03
CA LEU A 344 -17.96 4.47 8.09
C LEU A 344 -18.76 3.98 6.88
N TYR A 345 -20.00 3.54 7.10
CA TYR A 345 -20.95 3.22 6.03
C TYR A 345 -21.19 4.45 5.15
N GLU A 346 -21.57 5.57 5.77
CA GLU A 346 -21.85 6.83 5.08
C GLU A 346 -20.65 7.33 4.28
N ALA A 347 -19.43 7.23 4.82
CA ALA A 347 -18.21 7.61 4.13
C ALA A 347 -17.98 6.80 2.84
N LEU A 348 -18.25 5.49 2.86
CA LEU A 348 -18.15 4.64 1.68
C LEU A 348 -19.28 4.92 0.68
N GLU A 349 -20.53 5.07 1.15
CA GLU A 349 -21.68 5.39 0.29
C GLU A 349 -21.53 6.73 -0.42
N ALA A 350 -21.03 7.76 0.27
CA ALA A 350 -20.75 9.07 -0.32
C ALA A 350 -19.70 8.99 -1.44
N ALA A 351 -18.82 8.00 -1.40
CA ALA A 351 -17.74 7.81 -2.36
C ALA A 351 -18.12 6.87 -3.53
N ARG A 352 -19.39 6.50 -3.68
CA ARG A 352 -19.87 5.55 -4.70
C ARG A 352 -19.84 6.07 -6.14
#